data_AF-A0A538SYK1-F1
#
_entry.id   AF-A0A538SYK1-F1
#
_cell.length_a   1.000
_cell.length_b   1.000
_cell.length_c   1.000
_cell.angle_alpha   90.00
_cell.angle_beta   90.00
_cell.angle_gamma   90.00
#
_symmetry.space_group_name_H-M   'P 1'
#
loop_
_entity.id
_entity.type
_entity.pdbx_description
1 polymer ?
#
loop_
_entity_poly.entity_id
_entity_poly.type
_entity_poly.pdbx_seq_one_letter_code
_entity_poly.pdbx_strand_id
1 'polypeptide(L)'
;MPSPRPLFLLLALAAALVGQPRIGGADDPLIYLGTDTIVTTETETDCNFNGTAVPCPDYIWFIAVGKLSTPALAPITIYTQNQHITFTANSVNYDLQVPDGATTFDASATTATTTFTGANTWSTTVPLAASGNQFYAAIAWPVPCPGGLPGSVHPVAWTASFFASKPGASIQWTWSAAAYSSFSTSYNTLGVKASDSNAYLPYMNSDHAGTPENFKPFVVGGATGGGGSNYTGSLCSTHSVPDLPVPVRGSTWGSLKILYR
;
A
#
# COMPACT_ATOMS: atom_id res chain seq x y z
N MET A 1 -28.28 -48.65 37.51
CA MET A 1 -28.35 -47.18 37.70
C MET A 1 -28.26 -46.90 39.19
N PRO A 2 -27.04 -46.66 39.68
CA PRO A 2 -26.64 -45.30 40.08
C PRO A 2 -25.26 -44.91 39.51
N SER A 3 -25.04 -43.60 39.39
CA SER A 3 -23.91 -42.90 38.75
C SER A 3 -22.58 -42.99 39.51
N PRO A 4 -21.41 -42.99 38.84
CA PRO A 4 -20.15 -42.59 39.45
C PRO A 4 -19.86 -41.10 39.14
N ARG A 5 -19.70 -40.29 40.19
CA ARG A 5 -19.09 -38.96 40.14
C ARG A 5 -17.56 -39.08 40.27
N PRO A 6 -16.74 -38.46 39.41
CA PRO A 6 -15.31 -38.41 39.67
C PRO A 6 -14.93 -37.16 40.48
N LEU A 7 -14.11 -37.48 41.49
CA LEU A 7 -13.19 -36.74 42.33
C LEU A 7 -12.62 -35.43 41.73
N PHE A 8 -12.87 -34.29 42.39
CA PHE A 8 -12.09 -33.05 42.20
C PHE A 8 -10.83 -33.13 43.06
N LEU A 9 -9.66 -33.13 42.43
CA LEU A 9 -8.37 -32.96 43.12
C LEU A 9 -7.96 -31.48 43.00
N LEU A 10 -7.99 -30.77 44.12
CA LEU A 10 -7.36 -29.45 44.26
C LEU A 10 -5.84 -29.63 44.23
N LEU A 11 -5.17 -28.93 43.31
CA LEU A 11 -3.73 -28.66 43.41
C LEU A 11 -3.53 -27.14 43.40
N ALA A 12 -3.25 -26.59 44.58
CA ALA A 12 -2.76 -25.22 44.72
C ALA A 12 -1.26 -25.22 44.46
N LEU A 13 -0.76 -24.32 43.59
CA LEU A 13 0.67 -24.04 43.54
C LEU A 13 0.95 -22.55 43.31
N ALA A 14 1.56 -21.99 44.35
CA ALA A 14 2.37 -20.78 44.52
C ALA A 14 2.46 -19.73 43.39
N ALA A 15 2.16 -18.49 43.80
CA ALA A 15 2.55 -17.27 43.12
C ALA A 15 4.07 -17.09 43.11
N ALA A 16 4.63 -16.74 41.95
CA ALA A 16 5.94 -16.12 41.83
C ALA A 16 5.76 -14.74 41.17
N LEU A 17 5.96 -13.68 41.96
CA LEU A 17 6.22 -12.33 41.46
C LEU A 17 7.58 -12.36 40.74
N VAL A 18 7.59 -12.08 39.44
CA VAL A 18 8.81 -11.73 38.72
C VAL A 18 8.57 -10.41 38.01
N GLY A 19 9.47 -9.46 38.25
CA GLY A 19 9.31 -8.04 37.95
C GLY A 19 9.16 -7.71 36.47
N GLN A 20 8.35 -6.67 36.21
CA GLN A 20 8.28 -6.01 34.91
C GLN A 20 9.58 -5.23 34.64
N PRO A 21 10.09 -5.22 33.41
CA PRO A 21 10.75 -4.05 32.88
C PRO A 21 9.69 -3.10 32.32
N ARG A 22 9.62 -1.88 32.87
CA ARG A 22 9.03 -0.72 32.19
C ARG A 22 10.08 -0.15 31.24
N ILE A 23 9.85 -0.25 29.93
CA ILE A 23 10.31 0.63 28.85
C ILE A 23 9.19 0.47 27.79
N GLY A 24 8.47 1.47 27.27
CA GLY A 24 8.76 2.88 27.06
C GLY A 24 8.84 3.15 25.55
N GLY A 25 7.68 3.38 24.89
CA GLY A 25 7.59 4.04 23.58
C GLY A 25 7.34 3.15 22.35
N ALA A 26 6.29 3.53 21.59
CA ALA A 26 5.88 3.11 20.24
C ALA A 26 5.49 1.64 20.04
N ASP A 27 4.18 1.40 19.93
CA ASP A 27 3.57 0.13 19.55
C ASP A 27 3.74 -0.09 18.03
N ASP A 28 4.75 -0.87 17.61
CA ASP A 28 4.77 -1.48 16.26
C ASP A 28 3.66 -2.56 16.19
N PRO A 29 2.73 -2.53 15.22
CA PRO A 29 1.73 -3.58 15.10
C PRO A 29 2.36 -4.85 14.50
N LEU A 30 2.77 -5.78 15.37
CA LEU A 30 3.14 -7.13 14.98
C LEU A 30 1.90 -7.90 14.48
N ILE A 31 1.79 -8.06 13.16
CA ILE A 31 0.80 -8.95 12.54
C ILE A 31 1.18 -10.40 12.87
N TYR A 32 0.48 -11.03 13.82
CA TYR A 32 0.74 -12.42 14.22
C TYR A 32 -0.19 -13.39 13.44
N LEU A 33 0.37 -14.12 12.48
CA LEU A 33 -0.26 -15.29 11.88
C LEU A 33 0.65 -16.50 12.13
N GLY A 34 0.36 -17.25 13.21
CA GLY A 34 0.95 -18.57 13.48
C GLY A 34 2.47 -18.64 13.44
N THR A 35 3.15 -18.29 14.53
CA THR A 35 4.61 -18.45 14.79
C THR A 35 5.61 -17.85 13.79
N ASP A 36 5.19 -17.40 12.60
CA ASP A 36 6.02 -16.62 11.68
C ASP A 36 5.78 -15.13 11.93
N THR A 37 6.75 -14.44 12.52
CA THR A 37 6.73 -12.97 12.63
C THR A 37 7.37 -12.40 11.38
N ILE A 38 6.59 -11.76 10.50
CA ILE A 38 7.14 -11.02 9.36
C ILE A 38 7.64 -9.68 9.90
N VAL A 39 8.96 -9.49 9.92
CA VAL A 39 9.56 -8.18 10.16
C VAL A 39 9.27 -7.32 8.94
N THR A 40 8.80 -6.10 9.15
CA THR A 40 8.55 -5.12 8.09
C THR A 40 9.23 -3.80 8.44
N THR A 41 9.47 -2.96 7.44
CA THR A 41 9.89 -1.57 7.64
C THR A 41 8.68 -0.68 7.46
N GLU A 42 8.22 -0.03 8.52
CA GLU A 42 7.18 0.99 8.43
C GLU A 42 7.76 2.31 7.92
N THR A 43 7.02 3.00 7.05
CA THR A 43 7.40 4.30 6.51
C THR A 43 6.17 5.18 6.40
N GLU A 44 6.33 6.44 6.78
CA GLU A 44 5.34 7.50 6.60
C GLU A 44 5.84 8.53 5.59
N THR A 45 4.94 9.07 4.79
CA THR A 45 5.18 10.25 3.96
C THR A 45 3.95 11.13 3.99
N ASP A 46 4.12 12.41 4.33
CA ASP A 46 3.05 13.40 4.33
C ASP A 46 3.06 14.28 3.08
N CYS A 47 1.90 14.83 2.79
CA CYS A 47 1.66 15.73 1.68
C CYS A 47 0.46 16.63 1.96
N ASN A 48 0.34 17.70 1.18
CA ASN A 48 -0.77 18.63 1.30
C ASN A 48 -1.67 18.53 0.08
N PHE A 49 -2.98 18.63 0.30
CA PHE A 49 -3.89 18.94 -0.79
C PHE A 49 -3.73 20.40 -1.21
N ASN A 50 -3.94 20.68 -2.49
CA ASN A 50 -3.92 22.03 -3.03
C ASN A 50 -5.18 22.81 -2.64
N GLY A 51 -5.25 24.08 -3.06
CA GLY A 51 -6.34 24.98 -2.69
C GLY A 51 -7.72 24.64 -3.25
N THR A 52 -7.85 23.66 -4.14
CA THR A 52 -9.12 23.30 -4.79
C THR A 52 -9.89 22.29 -3.95
N ALA A 53 -11.12 22.62 -3.58
CA ALA A 53 -12.04 21.71 -2.91
C ALA A 53 -12.45 20.56 -3.85
N VAL A 54 -12.70 19.38 -3.29
CA VAL A 54 -13.24 18.23 -4.03
C VAL A 54 -14.70 18.04 -3.61
N PRO A 55 -15.68 18.38 -4.47
CA PRO A 55 -17.08 18.26 -4.12
C PRO A 55 -17.50 16.78 -4.04
N CYS A 56 -18.53 16.47 -3.26
CA CYS A 56 -19.20 15.18 -3.44
C CYS A 56 -20.19 15.29 -4.63
N PRO A 57 -20.38 14.24 -5.45
CA PRO A 57 -19.99 12.84 -5.25
C PRO A 57 -18.69 12.44 -6.00
N ASP A 58 -17.72 13.34 -6.13
CA ASP A 58 -16.45 13.03 -6.80
C ASP A 58 -15.63 12.00 -6.01
N TYR A 59 -14.52 11.57 -6.61
CA TYR A 59 -13.58 10.61 -6.05
C TYR A 59 -12.19 11.21 -5.92
N ILE A 60 -11.42 10.71 -4.96
CA ILE A 60 -9.97 10.90 -4.92
C ILE A 60 -9.31 9.56 -5.22
N TRP A 61 -8.43 9.57 -6.22
CA TRP A 61 -7.57 8.45 -6.59
C TRP A 61 -6.19 8.67 -5.97
N PHE A 62 -5.90 7.94 -4.88
CA PHE A 62 -4.61 7.95 -4.21
C PHE A 62 -3.70 6.88 -4.80
N ILE A 63 -2.44 7.23 -5.08
CA ILE A 63 -1.49 6.38 -5.77
C ILE A 63 -0.16 6.37 -5.03
N ALA A 64 0.34 5.18 -4.68
CA ALA A 64 1.70 4.95 -4.22
C ALA A 64 2.56 4.49 -5.39
N VAL A 65 3.70 5.15 -5.57
CA VAL A 65 4.68 4.83 -6.63
C VAL A 65 6.10 4.85 -6.08
N GLY A 66 7.03 4.27 -6.80
CA GLY A 66 8.41 4.21 -6.33
C GLY A 66 9.41 3.63 -7.31
N LYS A 67 10.67 3.55 -6.89
CA LYS A 67 11.79 2.99 -7.68
C LYS A 67 12.52 1.93 -6.87
N LEU A 68 12.95 0.87 -7.53
CA LEU A 68 13.89 -0.08 -6.95
C LEU A 68 15.29 0.55 -6.95
N SER A 69 15.87 0.73 -5.76
CA SER A 69 17.23 1.27 -5.61
C SER A 69 18.31 0.19 -5.76
N THR A 70 17.93 -1.08 -5.72
CA THR A 70 18.82 -2.24 -5.77
C THR A 70 18.51 -3.17 -6.95
N PRO A 71 18.65 -2.70 -8.21
CA PRO A 71 18.24 -3.46 -9.39
C PRO A 71 19.01 -4.78 -9.59
N ALA A 72 20.23 -4.88 -9.07
CA ALA A 72 21.04 -6.10 -9.13
C ALA A 72 20.41 -7.31 -8.40
N LEU A 73 19.41 -7.09 -7.54
CA LEU A 73 18.68 -8.16 -6.86
C LEU A 73 17.57 -8.80 -7.70
N ALA A 74 17.26 -8.27 -8.89
CA ALA A 74 16.22 -8.80 -9.75
C ALA A 74 16.47 -10.28 -10.16
N PRO A 75 15.42 -11.11 -10.38
CA PRO A 75 14.02 -10.77 -10.16
C PRO A 75 13.71 -10.61 -8.67
N ILE A 76 12.98 -9.57 -8.31
CA ILE A 76 12.64 -9.26 -6.92
C ILE A 76 11.22 -8.72 -6.83
N THR A 77 10.52 -9.09 -5.76
CA THR A 77 9.19 -8.57 -5.45
C THR A 77 9.27 -7.74 -4.19
N ILE A 78 8.75 -6.53 -4.27
CA ILE A 78 8.54 -5.65 -3.13
C ILE A 78 7.07 -5.73 -2.73
N TYR A 79 6.83 -5.98 -1.44
CA TYR A 79 5.51 -6.06 -0.87
C TYR A 79 5.24 -4.80 -0.06
N THR A 80 4.03 -4.28 -0.20
CA THR A 80 3.54 -3.09 0.48
C THR A 80 2.23 -3.44 1.15
N GLN A 81 2.20 -3.41 2.48
CA GLN A 81 1.09 -3.92 3.29
C GLN A 81 0.74 -2.96 4.42
N ASN A 82 -0.36 -3.26 5.12
CA ASN A 82 -0.80 -2.53 6.31
C ASN A 82 -0.84 -1.01 6.07
N GLN A 83 -1.44 -0.63 4.93
CA GLN A 83 -1.37 0.72 4.42
C GLN A 83 -2.55 1.56 4.91
N HIS A 84 -2.25 2.75 5.40
CA HIS A 84 -3.26 3.69 5.89
C HIS A 84 -3.01 5.09 5.33
N ILE A 85 -4.09 5.77 4.91
CA ILE A 85 -4.06 7.20 4.58
C ILE A 85 -4.88 7.93 5.65
N THR A 86 -4.22 8.81 6.40
CA THR A 86 -4.84 9.54 7.51
C THR A 86 -4.79 11.05 7.30
N PHE A 87 -5.89 11.72 7.61
CA PHE A 87 -5.99 13.18 7.56
C PHE A 87 -7.22 13.68 8.31
N THR A 88 -7.26 14.97 8.62
CA THR A 88 -8.44 15.64 9.19
C THR A 88 -8.99 16.65 8.21
N ALA A 89 -10.29 16.60 7.94
CA ALA A 89 -10.99 17.60 7.14
C ALA A 89 -12.40 17.83 7.68
N ASN A 90 -12.89 19.07 7.65
CA ASN A 90 -14.19 19.44 8.24
C ASN A 90 -14.36 18.94 9.70
N SER A 91 -13.28 18.94 10.48
CA SER A 91 -13.24 18.42 11.86
C SER A 91 -13.54 16.92 11.99
N VAL A 92 -13.47 16.16 10.90
CA VAL A 92 -13.59 14.71 10.86
C VAL A 92 -12.22 14.11 10.58
N ASN A 93 -11.84 13.11 11.38
CA ASN A 93 -10.64 12.32 11.16
C ASN A 93 -10.97 11.18 10.19
N TYR A 94 -10.19 11.07 9.14
CA TYR A 94 -10.26 10.01 8.15
C TYR A 94 -9.07 9.07 8.34
N ASP A 95 -9.35 7.78 8.25
CA ASP A 95 -8.37 6.72 8.20
C ASP A 95 -8.81 5.73 7.12
N LEU A 96 -8.10 5.73 5.99
CA LEU A 96 -8.45 4.96 4.82
C LEU A 96 -7.51 3.76 4.71
N GLN A 97 -8.07 2.55 4.78
CA GLN A 97 -7.32 1.34 4.51
C GLN A 97 -7.05 1.21 3.01
N VAL A 98 -5.79 1.07 2.63
CA VAL A 98 -5.39 0.89 1.24
C VAL A 98 -5.12 -0.59 0.95
N PRO A 99 -5.60 -1.14 -0.19
CA PRO A 99 -5.28 -2.50 -0.59
C PRO A 99 -3.78 -2.76 -0.67
N ASP A 100 -3.36 -3.96 -0.27
CA ASP A 100 -1.98 -4.43 -0.36
C ASP A 100 -1.42 -4.37 -1.80
N GLY A 101 -0.11 -4.32 -1.92
CA GLY A 101 0.60 -4.32 -3.20
C GLY A 101 1.74 -5.34 -3.24
N ALA A 102 1.95 -5.93 -4.41
CA ALA A 102 3.09 -6.77 -4.74
C ALA A 102 3.66 -6.33 -6.09
N THR A 103 4.83 -5.69 -6.09
CA THR A 103 5.49 -5.15 -7.28
C THR A 103 6.75 -5.94 -7.60
N THR A 104 6.71 -6.66 -8.72
CA THR A 104 7.81 -7.51 -9.19
C THR A 104 8.61 -6.80 -10.27
N PHE A 105 9.91 -6.64 -10.02
CA PHE A 105 10.89 -6.14 -10.97
C PHE A 105 11.59 -7.33 -11.60
N ASP A 106 11.45 -7.51 -12.92
CA ASP A 106 11.97 -8.67 -13.64
C ASP A 106 12.62 -8.24 -14.96
N ALA A 107 13.86 -8.67 -15.21
CA ALA A 107 14.57 -8.36 -16.45
C ALA A 107 14.01 -9.12 -17.67
N SER A 108 13.27 -10.22 -17.44
CA SER A 108 12.61 -11.00 -18.48
C SER A 108 11.22 -10.48 -18.87
N ALA A 109 10.63 -9.59 -18.07
CA ALA A 109 9.35 -8.98 -18.39
C ALA A 109 9.46 -8.08 -19.62
N THR A 110 8.55 -8.24 -20.56
CA THR A 110 8.47 -7.45 -21.80
C THR A 110 7.35 -6.41 -21.78
N THR A 111 6.50 -6.44 -20.74
CA THR A 111 5.37 -5.53 -20.54
C THR A 111 5.35 -5.04 -19.11
N ALA A 112 4.80 -3.84 -18.88
CA ALA A 112 4.58 -3.27 -17.56
C ALA A 112 3.07 -3.31 -17.27
N THR A 113 2.65 -4.20 -16.39
CA THR A 113 1.24 -4.43 -16.11
C THR A 113 0.96 -4.41 -14.63
N THR A 114 -0.25 -3.96 -14.28
CA THR A 114 -0.80 -4.13 -12.94
C THR A 114 -2.24 -4.60 -13.04
N THR A 115 -2.64 -5.46 -12.12
CA THR A 115 -3.99 -6.00 -12.02
C THR A 115 -4.43 -6.01 -10.56
N PHE A 116 -5.73 -5.89 -10.34
CA PHE A 116 -6.29 -6.01 -9.00
C PHE A 116 -6.86 -7.41 -8.80
N THR A 117 -6.35 -8.11 -7.79
CA THR A 117 -6.70 -9.51 -7.53
C THR A 117 -7.92 -9.61 -6.61
N GLY A 118 -8.57 -10.77 -6.59
CA GLY A 118 -9.69 -11.05 -5.68
C GLY A 118 -9.30 -11.09 -4.19
N ALA A 119 -8.01 -11.03 -3.87
CA ALA A 119 -7.47 -10.99 -2.51
C ALA A 119 -7.31 -9.56 -1.95
N ASN A 120 -7.88 -8.54 -2.62
CA ASN A 120 -7.70 -7.13 -2.28
C ASN A 120 -6.22 -6.71 -2.36
N THR A 121 -5.54 -7.13 -3.44
CA THR A 121 -4.11 -6.88 -3.65
C THR A 121 -3.83 -6.45 -5.08
N TRP A 122 -3.05 -5.38 -5.24
CA TRP A 122 -2.44 -4.98 -6.50
C TRP A 122 -1.27 -5.91 -6.84
N SER A 123 -1.31 -6.53 -8.02
CA SER A 123 -0.24 -7.38 -8.55
C SER A 123 0.37 -6.70 -9.76
N THR A 124 1.60 -6.21 -9.60
CA THR A 124 2.32 -5.42 -10.59
C THR A 124 3.57 -6.17 -11.05
N THR A 125 3.80 -6.24 -12.35
CA THR A 125 5.05 -6.70 -12.96
C THR A 125 5.61 -5.60 -13.84
N VAL A 126 6.86 -5.24 -13.62
CA VAL A 126 7.57 -4.21 -14.37
C VAL A 126 8.90 -4.74 -14.90
N PRO A 127 9.24 -4.44 -16.16
CA PRO A 127 10.56 -4.69 -16.70
C PRO A 127 11.61 -3.97 -15.86
N LEU A 128 12.71 -4.65 -15.50
CA LEU A 128 13.76 -4.05 -14.68
C LEU A 128 14.35 -2.77 -15.30
N ALA A 129 14.37 -2.69 -16.65
CA ALA A 129 14.86 -1.55 -17.40
C ALA A 129 13.83 -0.40 -17.52
N ALA A 130 12.62 -0.55 -16.96
CA ALA A 130 11.62 0.51 -16.99
C ALA A 130 12.09 1.74 -16.21
N SER A 131 12.05 2.89 -16.88
CA SER A 131 12.45 4.17 -16.30
C SER A 131 11.37 4.76 -15.41
N GLY A 132 11.78 5.71 -14.56
CA GLY A 132 10.86 6.47 -13.72
C GLY A 132 10.25 5.65 -12.59
N ASN A 133 9.17 6.13 -12.03
CA ASN A 133 8.44 5.46 -10.97
C ASN A 133 7.61 4.29 -11.50
N GLN A 134 7.43 3.29 -10.65
CA GLN A 134 6.62 2.11 -10.88
C GLN A 134 5.46 2.13 -9.89
N PHE A 135 4.34 1.53 -10.27
CA PHE A 135 3.12 1.49 -9.46
C PHE A 135 3.23 0.46 -8.33
N TYR A 136 2.91 0.87 -7.10
CA TYR A 136 2.94 -0.01 -5.92
C TYR A 136 1.54 -0.37 -5.43
N ALA A 137 0.69 0.64 -5.19
CA ALA A 137 -0.66 0.47 -4.68
C ALA A 137 -1.51 1.71 -4.97
N ALA A 138 -2.82 1.58 -4.83
CA ALA A 138 -3.75 2.70 -4.90
C ALA A 138 -5.11 2.39 -4.28
N ILE A 139 -5.87 3.44 -4.01
CA ILE A 139 -7.28 3.37 -3.60
C ILE A 139 -8.09 4.47 -4.28
N ALA A 140 -9.28 4.12 -4.77
CA ALA A 140 -10.30 5.09 -5.11
C ALA A 140 -11.19 5.32 -3.89
N TRP A 141 -11.23 6.56 -3.42
CA TRP A 141 -12.03 6.94 -2.27
C TRP A 141 -13.17 7.87 -2.69
N PRO A 142 -14.44 7.47 -2.50
CA PRO A 142 -15.57 8.36 -2.76
C PRO A 142 -15.60 9.48 -1.71
N VAL A 143 -15.70 10.72 -2.16
CA VAL A 143 -15.74 11.87 -1.26
C VAL A 143 -17.09 11.90 -0.51
N PRO A 144 -17.08 12.00 0.84
CA PRO A 144 -18.30 11.97 1.66
C PRO A 144 -19.30 13.11 1.35
N CYS A 145 -20.59 12.75 1.36
CA CYS A 145 -21.70 13.69 1.36
C CYS A 145 -22.38 13.77 2.74
N PRO A 146 -23.05 14.89 3.07
CA PRO A 146 -23.01 16.18 2.37
C PRO A 146 -21.73 16.95 2.71
N GLY A 147 -21.17 17.71 1.77
CA GLY A 147 -20.13 18.70 2.06
C GLY A 147 -18.86 18.58 1.23
N GLY A 148 -18.52 17.39 0.74
CA GLY A 148 -17.25 17.21 0.02
C GLY A 148 -16.04 17.33 0.94
N LEU A 149 -14.85 17.44 0.34
CA LEU A 149 -13.63 17.84 1.03
C LEU A 149 -13.27 19.30 0.72
N PRO A 150 -12.90 20.10 1.73
CA PRO A 150 -12.39 21.45 1.50
C PRO A 150 -11.05 21.38 0.77
N GLY A 151 -10.66 22.51 0.15
CA GLY A 151 -9.29 22.67 -0.33
C GLY A 151 -8.31 22.84 0.84
N SER A 152 -7.02 22.69 0.56
CA SER A 152 -5.92 22.85 1.51
C SER A 152 -6.01 21.92 2.73
N VAL A 153 -6.47 20.68 2.55
CA VAL A 153 -6.37 19.65 3.60
C VAL A 153 -4.89 19.38 3.86
N HIS A 154 -4.46 19.56 5.11
CA HIS A 154 -3.09 19.33 5.52
C HIS A 154 -2.96 18.98 7.02
N PRO A 155 -2.01 18.11 7.40
CA PRO A 155 -1.30 17.18 6.52
C PRO A 155 -2.23 16.04 6.08
N VAL A 156 -1.89 15.40 4.97
CA VAL A 156 -2.40 14.08 4.59
C VAL A 156 -1.22 13.13 4.64
N ALA A 157 -1.29 12.09 5.47
CA ALA A 157 -0.20 11.14 5.66
C ALA A 157 -0.58 9.78 5.06
N TRP A 158 0.37 9.15 4.37
CA TRP A 158 0.26 7.76 3.96
C TRP A 158 1.34 6.96 4.70
N THR A 159 0.94 5.93 5.46
CA THR A 159 1.81 4.95 6.09
C THR A 159 1.74 3.59 5.40
N ALA A 160 2.86 2.88 5.35
CA ALA A 160 2.93 1.55 4.77
C ALA A 160 4.05 0.71 5.40
N SER A 161 3.83 -0.60 5.48
CA SER A 161 4.84 -1.59 5.86
C SER A 161 5.43 -2.23 4.60
N PHE A 162 6.76 -2.26 4.50
CA PHE A 162 7.49 -2.84 3.38
C PHE A 162 8.32 -4.07 3.77
N PHE A 163 8.36 -5.04 2.87
CA PHE A 163 9.32 -6.14 2.87
C PHE A 163 9.58 -6.62 1.44
N ALA A 164 10.60 -7.45 1.25
CA ALA A 164 11.00 -7.92 -0.07
C ALA A 164 11.10 -9.45 -0.12
N SER A 165 11.14 -10.01 -1.32
CA SER A 165 11.39 -11.45 -1.53
C SER A 165 12.86 -11.85 -1.36
N LYS A 166 13.78 -10.88 -1.29
CA LYS A 166 15.23 -11.07 -1.07
C LYS A 166 15.77 -10.01 -0.11
N PRO A 167 16.73 -10.34 0.76
CA PRO A 167 17.25 -9.40 1.75
C PRO A 167 18.12 -8.33 1.10
N GLY A 168 18.26 -7.19 1.77
CA GLY A 168 19.08 -6.07 1.31
C GLY A 168 18.48 -5.27 0.17
N ALA A 169 17.18 -5.45 -0.10
CA ALA A 169 16.48 -4.62 -1.06
C ALA A 169 16.25 -3.22 -0.50
N SER A 170 16.21 -2.23 -1.37
CA SER A 170 15.87 -0.86 -0.98
C SER A 170 15.04 -0.21 -2.08
N ILE A 171 14.13 0.66 -1.69
CA ILE A 171 13.28 1.41 -2.62
C ILE A 171 13.31 2.90 -2.32
N GLN A 172 12.98 3.69 -3.33
CA GLN A 172 12.42 5.02 -3.16
C GLN A 172 10.91 4.91 -3.23
N TRP A 173 10.21 5.53 -2.29
CA TRP A 173 8.76 5.51 -2.22
C TRP A 173 8.20 6.92 -2.08
N THR A 174 7.09 7.17 -2.75
CA THR A 174 6.32 8.41 -2.67
C THR A 174 4.88 8.12 -3.06
N TRP A 175 4.02 9.13 -2.94
CA TRP A 175 2.63 9.02 -3.35
C TRP A 175 2.12 10.34 -3.93
N SER A 176 0.95 10.28 -4.56
CA SER A 176 0.18 11.44 -5.02
C SER A 176 -1.31 11.12 -5.04
N ALA A 177 -2.13 12.12 -5.31
CA ALA A 177 -3.57 11.93 -5.47
C ALA A 177 -4.21 12.92 -6.47
N ALA A 178 -5.13 12.42 -7.29
CA ALA A 178 -5.93 13.21 -8.22
C ALA A 178 -7.43 13.08 -7.95
N ALA A 179 -8.17 14.17 -8.17
CA ALA A 179 -9.62 14.17 -8.07
C ALA A 179 -10.28 13.80 -9.41
N TYR A 180 -11.40 13.08 -9.34
CA TYR A 180 -12.15 12.60 -10.50
C TYR A 180 -13.65 12.80 -10.30
N SER A 181 -14.30 13.47 -11.26
CA SER A 181 -15.76 13.71 -11.29
C SER A 181 -16.58 12.43 -11.51
N SER A 182 -15.95 11.40 -12.06
CA SER A 182 -16.50 10.06 -12.19
C SER A 182 -15.37 9.05 -12.09
N PHE A 183 -15.55 8.02 -11.28
CA PHE A 183 -14.54 6.99 -11.08
C PHE A 183 -15.17 5.64 -10.75
N SER A 184 -14.41 4.57 -10.95
CA SER A 184 -14.82 3.20 -10.66
C SER A 184 -14.02 2.64 -9.49
N THR A 185 -14.70 1.96 -8.57
CA THR A 185 -14.06 1.11 -7.54
C THR A 185 -13.83 -0.32 -8.04
N SER A 186 -14.26 -0.65 -9.27
CA SER A 186 -13.87 -1.87 -9.96
C SER A 186 -12.53 -1.65 -10.65
N TYR A 187 -11.44 -1.86 -9.92
CA TYR A 187 -10.10 -1.44 -10.33
C TYR A 187 -9.60 -2.02 -11.65
N ASN A 188 -10.00 -3.24 -12.01
CA ASN A 188 -9.62 -3.84 -13.30
C ASN A 188 -10.26 -3.13 -14.52
N THR A 189 -11.22 -2.22 -14.30
CA THR A 189 -11.80 -1.38 -15.37
C THR A 189 -11.02 -0.08 -15.60
N LEU A 190 -10.14 0.31 -14.67
CA LEU A 190 -9.46 1.61 -14.71
C LEU A 190 -8.39 1.68 -15.81
N GLY A 191 -7.78 0.54 -16.15
CA GLY A 191 -6.62 0.52 -17.02
C GLY A 191 -5.42 1.23 -16.40
N VAL A 192 -5.05 0.84 -15.17
CA VAL A 192 -3.98 1.52 -14.43
C VAL A 192 -2.64 1.30 -15.13
N LYS A 193 -1.93 2.38 -15.43
CA LYS A 193 -0.57 2.32 -15.98
C LYS A 193 0.44 1.92 -14.89
N ALA A 194 1.22 0.87 -15.14
CA ALA A 194 2.13 0.31 -14.13
C ALA A 194 3.48 1.05 -13.98
N SER A 195 3.84 1.91 -14.94
CA SER A 195 5.19 2.49 -15.04
C SER A 195 5.13 3.89 -15.63
N ASP A 196 6.03 4.79 -15.23
CA ASP A 196 6.29 6.06 -15.90
C ASP A 196 6.89 5.85 -17.30
N SER A 197 7.47 4.68 -17.58
CA SER A 197 8.05 4.37 -18.87
C SER A 197 7.01 4.44 -19.99
N ASN A 198 7.39 5.05 -21.11
CA ASN A 198 6.59 5.12 -22.33
C ASN A 198 6.92 3.99 -23.33
N ALA A 199 7.81 3.06 -22.96
CA ALA A 199 8.33 2.04 -23.87
C ALA A 199 7.63 0.67 -23.76
N TYR A 200 6.72 0.49 -22.79
CA TYR A 200 6.15 -0.82 -22.49
C TYR A 200 4.64 -0.84 -22.65
N LEU A 201 4.14 -1.98 -23.16
CA LEU A 201 2.72 -2.26 -23.20
C LEU A 201 2.14 -2.35 -21.77
N PRO A 202 0.82 -2.08 -21.61
CA PRO A 202 -0.13 -1.73 -22.67
C PRO A 202 -0.17 -0.22 -22.98
N TYR A 203 0.42 0.63 -22.15
CA TYR A 203 0.32 2.08 -22.25
C TYR A 203 1.67 2.71 -22.60
N MET A 204 1.95 2.81 -23.90
CA MET A 204 3.17 3.43 -24.43
C MET A 204 2.97 4.94 -24.64
N ASN A 205 2.71 5.66 -23.54
CA ASN A 205 2.48 7.10 -23.53
C ASN A 205 3.34 7.78 -22.44
N SER A 206 3.26 9.10 -22.32
CA SER A 206 4.03 9.85 -21.31
C SER A 206 3.30 10.03 -19.97
N ASP A 207 2.18 9.35 -19.75
CA ASP A 207 1.42 9.47 -18.49
C ASP A 207 2.19 8.79 -17.34
N HIS A 208 1.98 9.23 -16.11
CA HIS A 208 2.70 8.67 -14.95
C HIS A 208 2.14 7.28 -14.54
N ALA A 209 2.96 6.50 -13.84
CA ALA A 209 2.53 5.30 -13.13
C ALA A 209 1.35 5.63 -12.21
N GLY A 210 0.35 4.75 -12.19
CA GLY A 210 -0.91 4.96 -11.48
C GLY A 210 -1.98 5.68 -12.28
N THR A 211 -1.69 6.18 -13.49
CA THR A 211 -2.72 6.81 -14.34
C THR A 211 -3.85 5.81 -14.65
N PRO A 212 -5.12 6.10 -14.32
CA PRO A 212 -6.26 5.28 -14.72
C PRO A 212 -6.65 5.65 -16.16
N GLU A 213 -6.04 4.98 -17.13
CA GLU A 213 -6.06 5.34 -18.56
C GLU A 213 -7.47 5.46 -19.14
N ASN A 214 -8.42 4.66 -18.64
CA ASN A 214 -9.81 4.69 -19.08
C ASN A 214 -10.65 5.81 -18.44
N PHE A 215 -10.12 6.50 -17.43
CA PHE A 215 -10.83 7.53 -16.65
C PHE A 215 -10.22 8.92 -16.81
N LYS A 216 -9.17 9.09 -17.62
CA LYS A 216 -8.52 10.39 -17.88
C LYS A 216 -9.49 11.53 -18.22
N PRO A 217 -10.57 11.35 -19.02
CA PRO A 217 -11.53 12.42 -19.30
C PRO A 217 -12.25 13.00 -18.09
N PHE A 218 -12.24 12.30 -16.95
CA PHE A 218 -12.97 12.71 -15.74
C PHE A 218 -12.11 13.40 -14.70
N VAL A 219 -10.81 13.58 -14.95
CA VAL A 219 -9.90 14.23 -14.00
C VAL A 219 -10.31 15.70 -13.80
N VAL A 220 -10.37 16.12 -12.56
CA VAL A 220 -10.70 17.49 -12.14
C VAL A 220 -9.63 18.02 -11.18
N GLY A 221 -9.67 19.32 -10.91
CA GLY A 221 -8.77 19.92 -9.91
C GLY A 221 -9.13 19.48 -8.50
N GLY A 222 -8.12 19.21 -7.68
CA GLY A 222 -8.29 18.82 -6.27
C GLY A 222 -7.25 17.82 -5.80
N ALA A 223 -7.31 17.47 -4.51
CA ALA A 223 -6.28 16.66 -3.85
C ALA A 223 -4.88 17.26 -4.10
N THR A 224 -3.90 16.48 -4.57
CA THR A 224 -2.56 17.01 -4.90
C THR A 224 -2.47 17.56 -6.34
N GLY A 225 -3.53 17.43 -7.15
CA GLY A 225 -3.52 17.63 -8.59
C GLY A 225 -4.32 18.84 -9.11
N GLY A 226 -3.87 19.41 -10.21
CA GLY A 226 -4.52 20.57 -10.86
C GLY A 226 -5.64 20.23 -11.85
N GLY A 227 -5.93 18.94 -12.10
CA GLY A 227 -6.78 18.50 -13.21
C GLY A 227 -6.09 18.59 -14.58
N GLY A 228 -6.88 18.60 -15.66
CA GLY A 228 -6.36 18.67 -17.03
C GLY A 228 -5.60 17.41 -17.44
N SER A 229 -4.27 17.50 -17.62
CA SER A 229 -3.43 16.32 -17.88
C SER A 229 -2.73 15.77 -16.64
N ASN A 230 -3.07 16.28 -15.45
CA ASN A 230 -2.49 15.84 -14.18
C ASN A 230 -3.29 14.66 -13.59
N TYR A 231 -3.26 13.50 -14.27
CA TYR A 231 -4.09 12.33 -13.96
C TYR A 231 -3.72 11.62 -12.65
N THR A 232 -2.53 11.87 -12.12
CA THR A 232 -2.04 11.21 -10.89
C THR A 232 -1.92 12.17 -9.72
N GLY A 233 -2.06 13.48 -9.97
CA GLY A 233 -1.68 14.50 -9.02
C GLY A 233 -0.18 14.75 -9.01
N SER A 234 0.23 15.73 -8.21
CA SER A 234 1.64 16.09 -8.05
C SER A 234 2.28 15.17 -7.01
N LEU A 235 3.45 14.61 -7.32
CA LEU A 235 4.18 13.75 -6.39
C LEU A 235 4.57 14.52 -5.13
N CYS A 236 4.42 13.84 -4.00
CA CYS A 236 4.88 14.30 -2.71
C CYS A 236 6.40 14.10 -2.57
N SER A 237 6.94 14.40 -1.39
CA SER A 237 8.34 14.12 -1.10
C SER A 237 8.65 12.64 -1.29
N THR A 238 9.85 12.32 -1.79
CA THR A 238 10.29 10.94 -1.96
C THR A 238 11.12 10.51 -0.76
N HIS A 239 10.78 9.36 -0.18
CA HIS A 239 11.45 8.77 0.96
C HIS A 239 12.26 7.54 0.54
N SER A 240 13.44 7.36 1.14
CA SER A 240 14.25 6.16 0.97
C SER A 240 13.82 5.13 2.02
N VAL A 241 13.53 3.90 1.59
CA VAL A 241 13.23 2.77 2.47
C VAL A 241 14.36 1.74 2.29
N PRO A 242 15.41 1.80 3.13
CA PRO A 242 16.55 0.90 3.04
C PRO A 242 16.27 -0.45 3.70
N ASP A 243 17.15 -1.41 3.43
CA ASP A 243 17.28 -2.68 4.17
C ASP A 243 15.95 -3.40 4.41
N LEU A 244 15.16 -3.54 3.34
CA LEU A 244 13.88 -4.19 3.41
C LEU A 244 14.05 -5.63 3.94
N PRO A 245 13.33 -5.99 5.01
CA PRO A 245 13.38 -7.32 5.57
C PRO A 245 12.82 -8.33 4.58
N VAL A 246 13.16 -9.60 4.81
CA VAL A 246 12.50 -10.73 4.18
C VAL A 246 11.62 -11.45 5.19
N PRO A 247 10.53 -12.08 4.76
CA PRO A 247 9.80 -13.00 5.62
C PRO A 247 10.74 -14.12 6.06
N VAL A 248 11.01 -14.20 7.36
CA VAL A 248 11.84 -15.29 7.92
C VAL A 248 10.96 -16.53 8.02
N ARG A 249 11.25 -17.57 7.24
CA ARG A 249 10.73 -18.92 7.54
C ARG A 249 11.58 -19.56 8.63
N GLY A 250 10.97 -20.01 9.72
CA GLY A 250 11.55 -21.00 10.63
C GLY A 250 10.41 -21.77 11.32
N SER A 251 10.33 -23.11 11.35
CA SER A 251 11.30 -24.16 11.09
C SER A 251 10.60 -25.52 10.87
N THR A 252 11.19 -26.36 10.01
CA THR A 252 11.03 -27.83 9.85
C THR A 252 9.67 -28.45 9.45
N TRP A 253 9.68 -29.04 8.26
CA TRP A 253 8.86 -30.17 7.75
C TRP A 253 7.34 -30.05 7.81
N GLY A 254 6.75 -29.63 6.68
CA GLY A 254 5.33 -29.78 6.41
C GLY A 254 4.80 -28.68 5.50
N SER A 255 5.08 -28.78 4.20
CA SER A 255 4.32 -28.14 3.12
C SER A 255 3.81 -26.71 3.38
N LEU A 256 4.68 -25.71 3.28
CA LEU A 256 4.19 -24.36 2.99
C LEU A 256 3.67 -24.36 1.54
N LYS A 257 2.38 -24.66 1.39
CA LYS A 257 1.64 -24.18 0.23
C LYS A 257 1.53 -22.67 0.38
N ILE A 258 2.47 -21.94 -0.21
CA ILE A 258 2.15 -20.59 -0.67
C ILE A 258 1.12 -20.82 -1.79
N LEU A 259 -0.16 -20.82 -1.41
CA LEU A 259 -1.26 -20.84 -2.36
C LEU A 259 -1.39 -19.42 -2.91
N TYR A 260 -0.70 -19.14 -4.01
CA TYR A 260 -1.20 -18.19 -4.98
C TYR A 260 -1.77 -19.02 -6.14
N ARG A 261 -3.10 -19.21 -6.14
CA ARG A 261 -3.88 -19.39 -7.36
C ARG A 261 -4.63 -18.11 -7.61
#